data_AF-A0A934G060-F1
#
_entry.id   AF-A0A934G060-F1
#
_cell.length_a   1.000
_cell.length_b   1.000
_cell.length_c   1.000
_cell.angle_alpha   90.00
_cell.angle_beta   90.00
_cell.angle_gamma   90.00
#
_symmetry.space_group_name_H-M   'P 1'
#
loop_
_entity.id
_entity.type
_entity.pdbx_description
1 polymer ?
#
loop_
_entity_poly.entity_id
_entity_poly.type
_entity_poly.pdbx_seq_one_letter_code
_entity_poly.pdbx_strand_id
1 'polypeptide(L)'
;MPPASGPIERAASTIEARGRAAPEFRWAGQAARQTGRAVHQYLCRIANEGAANWTPERVRASEGHITELLRSLGLTGPEAAQRAADGVEIICKALSDERGRWLIGPHKEAATEFALTAVINGAVEHLVIDRTFVDEAGVRWVVDYKTGGHEGGSLAEFLKSEKERYRPQLERYAAAIRATGEGREIRRALYYPALGEWMEWSEVE
;
A
#
# COMPACT_ATOMS: atom_id res chain seq x y z
N MET A 1 -19.33 -44.91 38.19
CA MET A 1 -19.41 -44.84 36.73
C MET A 1 -19.77 -43.42 36.34
N PRO A 2 -18.89 -42.66 35.67
CA PRO A 2 -19.24 -41.37 35.09
C PRO A 2 -19.94 -41.56 33.72
N PRO A 3 -20.79 -40.62 33.27
CA PRO A 3 -21.48 -40.75 31.99
C PRO A 3 -20.57 -40.45 30.80
N ALA A 4 -20.93 -41.03 29.65
CA ALA A 4 -20.20 -41.03 28.39
C ALA A 4 -19.99 -39.63 27.80
N SER A 5 -18.78 -39.39 27.27
CA SER A 5 -18.42 -38.21 26.48
C SER A 5 -19.21 -38.18 25.17
N GLY A 6 -19.97 -37.11 24.95
CA GLY A 6 -20.60 -36.81 23.67
C GLY A 6 -19.58 -36.40 22.59
N PRO A 7 -19.96 -36.43 21.30
CA PRO A 7 -19.04 -36.13 20.22
C PRO A 7 -18.61 -34.66 20.24
N ILE A 8 -17.30 -34.43 20.07
CA ILE A 8 -16.72 -33.09 19.91
C ILE A 8 -17.07 -32.61 18.50
N GLU A 9 -18.02 -31.68 18.43
CA GLU A 9 -18.40 -31.01 17.20
C GLU A 9 -17.28 -30.05 16.79
N ARG A 10 -16.56 -30.37 15.71
CA ARG A 10 -15.58 -29.45 15.11
C ARG A 10 -16.34 -28.29 14.48
N ALA A 11 -16.38 -27.15 15.17
CA ALA A 11 -16.78 -25.89 14.57
C ALA A 11 -15.78 -25.53 13.45
N ALA A 12 -16.17 -25.73 12.21
CA ALA A 12 -15.47 -25.19 11.06
C ALA A 12 -15.59 -23.66 11.13
N SER A 13 -14.50 -22.98 11.52
CA SER A 13 -14.42 -21.53 11.42
C SER A 13 -14.24 -21.15 9.95
N THR A 14 -15.36 -20.92 9.26
CA THR A 14 -15.38 -20.27 7.96
C THR A 14 -14.79 -18.87 8.12
N ILE A 15 -13.60 -18.66 7.58
CA ILE A 15 -13.01 -17.33 7.43
C ILE A 15 -13.88 -16.58 6.42
N GLU A 16 -14.83 -15.80 6.91
CA GLU A 16 -15.56 -14.85 6.07
C GLU A 16 -14.58 -13.75 5.65
N ALA A 17 -14.06 -13.87 4.44
CA ALA A 17 -13.46 -12.76 3.72
C ALA A 17 -14.54 -11.68 3.53
N ARG A 18 -14.62 -10.73 4.46
CA ARG A 18 -15.48 -9.55 4.33
C ARG A 18 -14.96 -8.67 3.20
N GLY A 19 -15.51 -8.90 2.01
CA GLY A 19 -15.32 -8.05 0.85
C GLY A 19 -15.74 -6.62 1.15
N ARG A 20 -14.80 -5.68 0.97
CA ARG A 20 -15.12 -4.25 0.91
C ARG A 20 -15.70 -3.92 -0.47
N ALA A 21 -16.95 -3.52 -0.50
CA ALA A 21 -17.58 -2.92 -1.68
C ALA A 21 -16.87 -1.59 -1.99
N ALA A 22 -16.08 -1.58 -3.07
CA ALA A 22 -15.64 -0.36 -3.74
C ALA A 22 -16.57 -0.13 -4.93
N PRO A 23 -17.11 1.10 -5.15
CA PRO A 23 -17.94 1.35 -6.33
C PRO A 23 -17.13 1.25 -7.64
N GLU A 24 -17.76 0.52 -8.56
CA GLU A 24 -17.70 0.40 -10.03
C GLU A 24 -16.43 0.71 -10.83
N PHE A 25 -15.71 -0.36 -11.20
CA PHE A 25 -15.35 -0.68 -12.59
C PHE A 25 -15.24 -2.21 -12.69
N ARG A 26 -16.25 -2.92 -13.20
CA ARG A 26 -16.23 -4.41 -13.17
C ARG A 26 -15.22 -5.05 -14.13
N TRP A 27 -14.66 -4.29 -15.08
CA TRP A 27 -13.57 -4.76 -15.97
C TRP A 27 -12.32 -3.87 -15.92
N ALA A 28 -12.44 -2.54 -15.78
CA ALA A 28 -11.27 -1.67 -15.53
C ALA A 28 -10.73 -1.78 -14.09
N GLY A 29 -11.53 -2.24 -13.13
CA GLY A 29 -11.12 -2.36 -11.74
C GLY A 29 -10.14 -3.49 -11.51
N GLN A 30 -10.25 -4.62 -12.22
CA GLN A 30 -9.26 -5.69 -12.10
C GLN A 30 -7.93 -5.27 -12.69
N ALA A 31 -7.91 -4.78 -13.94
CA ALA A 31 -6.70 -4.32 -14.59
C ALA A 31 -6.03 -3.17 -13.82
N ALA A 32 -6.79 -2.18 -13.34
CA ALA A 32 -6.26 -1.09 -12.52
C ALA A 32 -5.70 -1.61 -11.18
N ARG A 33 -6.38 -2.56 -10.52
CA ARG A 33 -5.86 -3.19 -9.29
C ARG A 33 -4.56 -3.95 -9.54
N GLN A 34 -4.45 -4.72 -10.63
CA GLN A 34 -3.21 -5.44 -10.93
C GLN A 34 -2.08 -4.49 -11.31
N THR A 35 -2.39 -3.43 -12.08
CA THR A 35 -1.44 -2.34 -12.37
C THR A 35 -0.94 -1.71 -11.07
N GLY A 36 -1.85 -1.41 -10.14
CA GLY A 36 -1.51 -0.88 -8.83
C GLY A 36 -0.60 -1.81 -8.02
N ARG A 37 -0.89 -3.11 -8.02
CA ARG A 37 -0.03 -4.12 -7.37
C ARG A 37 1.35 -4.19 -8.00
N ALA A 38 1.46 -4.09 -9.33
CA ALA A 38 2.75 -4.09 -10.01
C ALA A 38 3.57 -2.84 -9.68
N VAL A 39 2.95 -1.65 -9.71
CA VAL A 39 3.58 -0.38 -9.29
C VAL A 39 4.05 -0.49 -7.84
N HIS A 40 3.18 -0.94 -6.95
CA HIS A 40 3.49 -1.16 -5.54
C HIS A 40 4.72 -2.04 -5.34
N GLN A 41 4.74 -3.23 -5.96
CA GLN A 41 5.87 -4.14 -5.88
C GLN A 41 7.18 -3.53 -6.39
N TYR A 42 7.12 -2.69 -7.42
CA TYR A 42 8.30 -1.99 -7.92
C TYR A 42 8.77 -0.87 -7.00
N LEU A 43 7.86 -0.07 -6.42
CA LEU A 43 8.23 0.93 -5.41
C LEU A 43 8.89 0.25 -4.21
N CYS A 44 8.34 -0.88 -3.78
CA CYS A 44 8.91 -1.72 -2.73
C CYS A 44 10.33 -2.19 -3.08
N ARG A 45 10.49 -2.73 -4.28
CA ARG A 45 11.78 -3.20 -4.81
C ARG A 45 12.81 -2.07 -4.88
N ILE A 46 12.44 -0.91 -5.40
CA ILE A 46 13.29 0.28 -5.49
C ILE A 46 13.74 0.72 -4.10
N ALA A 47 12.82 0.77 -3.15
CA ALA A 47 13.14 1.18 -1.78
C ALA A 47 14.09 0.20 -1.08
N ASN A 48 13.98 -1.10 -1.37
CA ASN A 48 14.86 -2.14 -0.81
C ASN A 48 16.24 -2.21 -1.51
N GLU A 49 16.29 -2.04 -2.83
CA GLU A 49 17.54 -2.03 -3.59
C GLU A 49 18.29 -0.68 -3.51
N GLY A 50 17.64 0.34 -2.92
CA GLY A 50 18.16 1.69 -2.81
C GLY A 50 17.78 2.56 -4.01
N ALA A 51 17.02 3.62 -3.78
CA ALA A 51 16.52 4.52 -4.81
C ALA A 51 17.62 5.14 -5.70
N ALA A 52 18.83 5.35 -5.16
CA ALA A 52 19.97 5.86 -5.94
C ALA A 52 20.42 4.92 -7.07
N ASN A 53 20.11 3.62 -6.98
CA ASN A 53 20.45 2.62 -8.00
C ASN A 53 19.41 2.53 -9.11
N TRP A 54 18.32 3.29 -9.04
CA TRP A 54 17.20 3.23 -9.98
C TRP A 54 17.05 4.57 -10.72
N THR A 55 17.18 4.51 -12.04
CA THR A 55 16.89 5.65 -12.94
C THR A 55 15.61 5.36 -13.74
N PRO A 56 14.95 6.39 -14.29
CA PRO A 56 13.83 6.20 -15.22
C PRO A 56 14.15 5.24 -16.38
N GLU A 57 15.38 5.28 -16.91
CA GLU A 57 15.83 4.40 -17.99
C GLU A 57 15.87 2.93 -17.53
N ARG A 58 16.34 2.66 -16.32
CA ARG A 58 16.34 1.31 -15.73
C ARG A 58 14.91 0.79 -15.51
N VAL A 59 13.99 1.66 -15.10
CA VAL A 59 12.57 1.31 -14.95
C VAL A 59 11.96 0.98 -16.30
N ARG A 60 12.18 1.81 -17.33
CA ARG A 60 11.72 1.54 -18.70
C ARG A 60 12.30 0.22 -19.25
N ALA A 61 13.57 -0.07 -18.98
CA ALA A 61 14.17 -1.36 -19.33
C ALA A 61 13.52 -2.56 -18.63
N SER A 62 12.78 -2.34 -17.54
CA SER A 62 12.06 -3.36 -16.79
C SER A 62 10.62 -3.59 -17.29
N GLU A 63 10.16 -2.89 -18.33
CA GLU A 63 8.80 -2.99 -18.87
C GLU A 63 8.41 -4.43 -19.25
N GLY A 64 9.33 -5.20 -19.83
CA GLY A 64 9.10 -6.61 -20.15
C GLY A 64 8.85 -7.47 -18.91
N HIS A 65 9.55 -7.20 -17.81
CA HIS A 65 9.32 -7.89 -16.53
C HIS A 65 8.00 -7.45 -15.87
N ILE A 66 7.64 -6.17 -15.95
CA ILE A 66 6.33 -5.67 -15.50
C ILE A 66 5.20 -6.33 -16.29
N THR A 67 5.38 -6.48 -17.61
CA THR A 67 4.41 -7.16 -18.48
C THR A 67 4.17 -8.60 -18.04
N GLU A 68 5.24 -9.36 -17.76
CA GLU A 68 5.09 -10.75 -17.31
C GLU A 68 4.47 -10.86 -15.92
N LEU A 69 4.82 -9.94 -15.01
CA LEU A 69 4.15 -9.83 -13.71
C LEU A 69 2.65 -9.59 -13.87
N LEU A 70 2.24 -8.68 -14.75
CA LEU A 70 0.82 -8.41 -14.99
C LEU A 70 0.10 -9.60 -15.62
N ARG A 71 0.77 -10.35 -16.49
CA ARG A 71 0.26 -11.62 -17.04
C ARG A 71 0.06 -12.67 -15.94
N SER A 72 1.02 -12.81 -15.02
CA SER A 72 0.88 -13.75 -13.88
C SER A 72 -0.25 -13.34 -12.93
N LEU A 73 -0.64 -12.06 -12.94
CA LEU A 73 -1.77 -11.52 -12.20
C LEU A 73 -3.13 -11.65 -12.95
N GLY A 74 -3.12 -12.29 -14.12
CA GLY A 74 -4.32 -12.69 -14.87
C GLY A 74 -4.71 -11.75 -16.02
N LEU A 75 -3.86 -10.80 -16.42
CA LEU A 75 -4.13 -9.94 -17.58
C LEU A 75 -3.78 -10.66 -18.89
N THR A 76 -4.52 -10.34 -19.95
CA THR A 76 -4.20 -10.82 -21.30
C THR A 76 -2.90 -10.18 -21.81
N GLY A 77 -2.23 -10.80 -22.78
CA GLY A 77 -0.96 -10.28 -23.31
C GLY A 77 -1.02 -8.80 -23.77
N PRO A 78 -1.99 -8.41 -24.63
CA PRO A 78 -2.13 -7.01 -25.05
C PRO A 78 -2.47 -6.06 -23.89
N GLU A 79 -3.35 -6.48 -22.99
CA GLU A 79 -3.73 -5.66 -21.83
C GLU A 79 -2.57 -5.48 -20.84
N ALA A 80 -1.82 -6.55 -20.57
CA ALA A 80 -0.65 -6.52 -19.71
C ALA A 80 0.45 -5.61 -20.25
N ALA A 81 0.69 -5.62 -21.57
CA ALA A 81 1.66 -4.72 -22.20
C ALA A 81 1.23 -3.24 -22.05
N GLN A 82 -0.03 -2.93 -22.32
CA GLN A 82 -0.54 -1.56 -22.13
C GLN A 82 -0.44 -1.11 -20.67
N ARG A 83 -0.84 -1.96 -19.73
CA ARG A 83 -0.77 -1.67 -18.29
C ARG A 83 0.65 -1.61 -17.75
N ALA A 84 1.59 -2.33 -18.37
CA ALA A 84 3.00 -2.23 -18.03
C ALA A 84 3.56 -0.86 -18.40
N ALA A 85 3.24 -0.36 -19.59
CA ALA A 85 3.61 1.00 -20.00
C ALA A 85 3.03 2.06 -19.03
N ASP A 86 1.74 1.94 -18.66
CA ASP A 86 1.12 2.82 -17.65
C ASP A 86 1.89 2.77 -16.31
N GLY A 87 2.22 1.55 -15.84
CA GLY A 87 2.96 1.34 -14.59
C GLY A 87 4.37 1.90 -14.61
N VAL A 88 5.09 1.75 -15.72
CA VAL A 88 6.43 2.33 -15.93
C VAL A 88 6.40 3.84 -15.76
N GLU A 89 5.43 4.52 -16.37
CA GLU A 89 5.31 5.97 -16.28
C GLU A 89 5.00 6.42 -14.84
N ILE A 90 4.13 5.70 -14.12
CA ILE A 90 3.82 5.97 -12.71
C ILE A 90 5.08 5.84 -11.84
N ILE A 91 5.87 4.78 -12.03
CA ILE A 91 7.11 4.57 -11.27
C ILE A 91 8.16 5.63 -11.63
N CYS A 92 8.31 5.98 -12.91
CA CYS A 92 9.22 7.03 -13.36
C CYS A 92 8.86 8.39 -12.76
N LYS A 93 7.55 8.69 -12.67
CA LYS A 93 7.06 9.90 -12.02
C LYS A 93 7.45 9.93 -10.55
N ALA A 94 7.25 8.83 -9.81
CA ALA A 94 7.66 8.75 -8.40
C ALA A 94 9.18 8.91 -8.19
N LEU A 95 10.01 8.44 -9.14
CA LEU A 95 11.46 8.63 -9.11
C LEU A 95 11.92 10.04 -9.49
N SER A 96 11.08 10.80 -10.18
CA SER A 96 11.38 12.16 -10.66
C SER A 96 10.81 13.23 -9.72
N ASP A 97 9.77 12.89 -8.97
CA ASP A 97 9.15 13.72 -7.95
C ASP A 97 10.00 13.78 -6.67
N GLU A 98 10.18 14.98 -6.11
CA GLU A 98 10.97 15.17 -4.89
C GLU A 98 10.36 14.40 -3.72
N ARG A 99 9.02 14.44 -3.58
CA ARG A 99 8.32 13.75 -2.49
C ARG A 99 8.38 12.24 -2.65
N GLY A 100 8.21 11.74 -3.87
CA GLY A 100 8.37 10.32 -4.21
C GLY A 100 9.77 9.80 -3.92
N ARG A 101 10.81 10.52 -4.36
CA ARG A 101 12.22 10.19 -4.07
C ARG A 101 12.52 10.19 -2.58
N TRP A 102 12.02 11.18 -1.86
CA TRP A 102 12.14 11.23 -0.41
C TRP A 102 11.51 9.99 0.22
N LEU A 103 10.28 9.63 -0.16
CA LEU A 103 9.53 8.52 0.41
C LEU A 103 10.19 7.14 0.20
N ILE A 104 10.67 6.86 -1.02
CA ILE A 104 11.35 5.59 -1.35
C ILE A 104 12.85 5.62 -1.06
N GLY A 105 13.36 6.76 -0.59
CA GLY A 105 14.75 6.97 -0.22
C GLY A 105 15.16 6.26 1.06
N PRO A 106 16.46 6.36 1.42
CA PRO A 106 16.98 5.80 2.66
C PRO A 106 16.48 6.60 3.87
N HIS A 107 15.99 5.89 4.88
CA HIS A 107 15.58 6.44 6.17
C HIS A 107 15.96 5.50 7.31
N LYS A 108 15.97 6.00 8.55
CA LYS A 108 16.19 5.15 9.73
C LYS A 108 15.01 4.21 9.91
N GLU A 109 15.29 2.98 10.32
CA GLU A 109 14.25 1.97 10.60
C GLU A 109 13.25 1.80 9.43
N ALA A 110 13.73 1.99 8.20
CA ALA A 110 12.91 1.91 7.00
C ALA A 110 12.55 0.45 6.70
N ALA A 111 11.26 0.21 6.52
CA ALA A 111 10.72 -1.07 6.13
C ALA A 111 9.61 -0.87 5.09
N THR A 112 9.51 -1.85 4.21
CA THR A 112 8.49 -1.94 3.18
C THR A 112 7.79 -3.29 3.33
N GLU A 113 6.49 -3.35 3.04
CA GLU A 113 5.67 -4.54 3.35
C GLU A 113 5.85 -4.98 4.81
N PHE A 114 5.84 -4.03 5.74
CA PHE A 114 6.13 -4.28 7.14
C PHE A 114 4.96 -5.01 7.79
N ALA A 115 5.12 -6.33 7.92
CA ALA A 115 4.15 -7.20 8.57
C ALA A 115 4.23 -7.07 10.09
N LEU A 116 3.09 -6.81 10.73
CA LEU A 116 2.97 -6.65 12.16
C LEU A 116 1.78 -7.43 12.70
N THR A 117 1.97 -8.05 13.85
CA THR A 117 0.88 -8.60 14.67
C THR A 117 0.77 -7.78 15.94
N ALA A 118 -0.40 -7.20 16.19
CA ALA A 118 -0.64 -6.34 17.35
C ALA A 118 -1.99 -6.65 18.00
N VAL A 119 -2.10 -6.39 19.29
CA VAL A 119 -3.39 -6.41 19.99
C VAL A 119 -3.96 -4.99 19.97
N ILE A 120 -5.04 -4.79 19.22
CA ILE A 120 -5.72 -3.50 19.08
C ILE A 120 -7.14 -3.67 19.62
N ASN A 121 -7.51 -2.85 20.61
CA ASN A 121 -8.83 -2.94 21.28
C ASN A 121 -9.18 -4.37 21.77
N GLY A 122 -8.18 -5.11 22.25
CA GLY A 122 -8.34 -6.47 22.76
C GLY A 122 -8.43 -7.57 21.70
N ALA A 123 -8.31 -7.25 20.41
CA ALA A 123 -8.28 -8.22 19.32
C ALA A 123 -6.87 -8.34 18.71
N VAL A 124 -6.45 -9.57 18.41
CA VAL A 124 -5.22 -9.81 17.62
C VAL A 124 -5.49 -9.44 16.17
N GLU A 125 -4.71 -8.52 15.64
CA GLU A 125 -4.75 -8.12 14.24
C GLU A 125 -3.43 -8.41 13.54
N HIS A 126 -3.51 -8.83 12.28
CA HIS A 126 -2.39 -8.97 11.36
C HIS A 126 -2.48 -7.89 10.29
N LEU A 127 -1.44 -7.06 10.19
CA LEU A 127 -1.40 -5.88 9.34
C LEU A 127 -0.12 -5.91 8.50
N VAL A 128 -0.18 -5.34 7.30
CA VAL A 128 0.99 -5.12 6.45
C VAL A 128 0.97 -3.64 6.06
N ILE A 129 2.02 -2.93 6.45
CA ILE A 129 2.18 -1.51 6.14
C ILE A 129 3.07 -1.39 4.91
N ASP A 130 2.58 -0.75 3.86
CA ASP A 130 3.31 -0.60 2.59
C ASP A 130 4.72 0.00 2.81
N ARG A 131 4.80 1.07 3.61
CA ARG A 131 6.06 1.72 3.95
C ARG A 131 6.00 2.35 5.35
N THR A 132 7.05 2.13 6.13
CA THR A 132 7.28 2.84 7.40
C THR A 132 8.75 3.16 7.60
N PHE A 133 9.05 4.27 8.26
CA PHE A 133 10.41 4.70 8.56
C PHE A 133 10.40 5.81 9.62
N VAL A 134 11.57 6.18 10.12
CA VAL A 134 11.80 7.35 10.96
C VAL A 134 12.60 8.38 10.15
N ASP A 135 12.05 9.60 10.04
CA ASP A 135 12.73 10.69 9.34
C ASP A 135 13.83 11.35 10.19
N GLU A 136 14.50 12.37 9.63
CA GLU A 136 15.59 13.07 10.30
C GLU A 136 15.14 13.84 11.55
N ALA A 137 13.87 14.25 11.61
CA ALA A 137 13.28 14.92 12.76
C ALA A 137 12.87 13.95 13.88
N GLY A 138 13.00 12.64 13.66
CA GLY A 138 12.61 11.62 14.62
C GLY A 138 11.12 11.30 14.60
N VAL A 139 10.43 11.62 13.51
CA VAL A 139 9.01 11.29 13.32
C VAL A 139 8.87 9.93 12.65
N ARG A 140 8.03 9.06 13.21
CA ARG A 140 7.65 7.78 12.60
C ARG A 140 6.59 8.03 11.53
N TRP A 141 6.87 7.61 10.30
CA TRP A 141 5.93 7.64 9.21
C TRP A 141 5.28 6.27 9.00
N VAL A 142 3.97 6.29 8.76
CA VAL A 142 3.19 5.17 8.24
C VAL A 142 2.57 5.63 6.94
N VAL A 143 2.97 5.00 5.83
CA VAL A 143 2.60 5.45 4.50
C VAL A 143 1.98 4.30 3.72
N ASP A 144 0.96 4.61 2.93
CA ASP A 144 0.28 3.69 2.02
C ASP A 144 0.27 4.28 0.59
N TYR A 145 0.55 3.42 -0.40
CA TYR A 145 0.63 3.80 -1.80
C TYR A 145 -0.72 3.62 -2.50
N LYS A 146 -1.18 4.68 -3.19
CA LYS A 146 -2.46 4.65 -3.90
C LYS A 146 -2.28 4.91 -5.39
N THR A 147 -2.67 3.93 -6.20
CA THR A 147 -2.65 4.03 -7.67
C THR A 147 -4.05 4.24 -8.25
N GLY A 148 -5.03 4.59 -7.40
CA GLY A 148 -6.35 4.98 -7.84
C GLY A 148 -6.29 6.30 -8.61
N GLY A 149 -7.07 6.39 -9.69
CA GLY A 149 -7.18 7.60 -10.50
C GLY A 149 -8.27 8.54 -10.03
N HIS A 150 -8.22 9.77 -10.54
CA HIS A 150 -9.27 10.77 -10.42
C HIS A 150 -9.92 10.95 -11.81
N GLU A 151 -11.22 10.72 -11.93
CA GLU A 151 -11.98 10.94 -13.16
C GLU A 151 -13.06 12.00 -12.92
N GLY A 152 -12.82 13.23 -13.37
CA GLY A 152 -13.77 14.34 -13.30
C GLY A 152 -13.93 14.97 -11.90
N GLY A 153 -14.31 16.25 -11.85
CA GLY A 153 -14.42 17.01 -10.61
C GLY A 153 -13.08 17.60 -10.13
N SER A 154 -13.07 18.21 -8.95
CA SER A 154 -11.88 18.83 -8.37
C SER A 154 -10.93 17.80 -7.78
N LEU A 155 -9.63 17.88 -8.13
CA LEU A 155 -8.58 17.08 -7.52
C LEU A 155 -8.58 17.23 -5.99
N ALA A 156 -8.82 18.43 -5.48
CA ALA A 156 -8.85 18.68 -4.03
C ALA A 156 -10.00 17.95 -3.33
N GLU A 157 -11.17 17.86 -3.96
CA GLU A 157 -12.32 17.14 -3.42
C GLU A 157 -12.07 15.63 -3.41
N PHE A 158 -11.47 15.10 -4.48
CA PHE A 158 -11.04 13.70 -4.55
C PHE A 158 -10.06 13.35 -3.44
N LEU A 159 -8.97 14.13 -3.30
CA LEU A 159 -7.96 13.90 -2.27
C LEU A 159 -8.56 13.97 -0.86
N LYS A 160 -9.45 14.93 -0.60
CA LYS A 160 -10.18 15.01 0.67
C LYS A 160 -11.00 13.74 0.94
N SER A 161 -11.77 13.28 -0.05
CA SER A 161 -12.59 12.07 0.08
C SER A 161 -11.74 10.82 0.32
N GLU A 162 -10.57 10.71 -0.32
CA GLU A 162 -9.68 9.57 -0.15
C GLU A 162 -8.97 9.61 1.22
N LYS A 163 -8.58 10.79 1.72
CA LYS A 163 -8.10 10.94 3.10
C LYS A 163 -9.13 10.41 4.09
N GLU A 164 -10.39 10.81 3.98
CA GLU A 164 -11.48 10.33 4.85
C GLU A 164 -11.69 8.81 4.72
N ARG A 165 -11.64 8.28 3.50
CA ARG A 165 -11.82 6.86 3.20
C ARG A 165 -10.74 5.97 3.81
N TYR A 166 -9.47 6.37 3.73
CA TYR A 166 -8.35 5.56 4.21
C TYR A 166 -7.89 5.92 5.63
N ARG A 167 -8.38 7.02 6.21
CA ARG A 167 -8.07 7.39 7.60
C ARG A 167 -8.22 6.21 8.57
N PRO A 168 -9.34 5.46 8.63
CA PRO A 168 -9.47 4.36 9.57
C PRO A 168 -8.42 3.25 9.42
N GLN A 169 -7.91 3.02 8.21
CA GLN A 169 -6.86 2.02 7.97
C GLN A 169 -5.51 2.50 8.50
N LEU A 170 -5.12 3.73 8.17
CA LEU A 170 -3.86 4.32 8.62
C LEU A 170 -3.85 4.56 10.14
N GLU A 171 -5.00 4.86 10.75
CA GLU A 171 -5.14 4.88 12.21
C GLU A 171 -4.87 3.50 12.83
N ARG A 172 -5.35 2.42 12.22
CA ARG A 172 -5.06 1.05 12.69
C ARG A 172 -3.58 0.71 12.59
N TYR A 173 -2.93 1.09 11.49
CA TYR A 173 -1.49 0.89 11.34
C TYR A 173 -0.69 1.65 12.39
N ALA A 174 -1.03 2.91 12.65
CA ALA A 174 -0.38 3.71 13.68
C ALA A 174 -0.62 3.15 15.08
N ALA A 175 -1.84 2.71 15.40
CA ALA A 175 -2.15 2.03 16.66
C ALA A 175 -1.35 0.73 16.83
N ALA A 176 -1.18 -0.03 15.75
CA ALA A 176 -0.37 -1.24 15.75
C ALA A 176 1.10 -0.93 16.05
N ILE A 177 1.69 0.06 15.37
CA ILE A 177 3.06 0.50 15.65
C ILE A 177 3.18 1.00 17.09
N ARG A 178 2.21 1.78 17.58
CA ARG A 178 2.18 2.26 18.96
C ARG A 178 2.21 1.10 19.97
N ALA A 179 1.47 0.02 19.70
CA ALA A 179 1.44 -1.17 20.54
C ALA A 179 2.79 -1.90 20.64
N THR A 180 3.74 -1.64 19.73
CA THR A 180 5.12 -2.18 19.82
C THR A 180 6.01 -1.42 20.82
N GLY A 181 5.50 -0.33 21.42
CA GLY A 181 6.26 0.54 22.31
C GLY A 181 6.88 1.76 21.61
N GLU A 182 6.47 2.07 20.37
CA GLU A 182 6.91 3.29 19.68
C GLU A 182 6.47 4.54 20.46
N GLY A 183 7.44 5.34 20.91
CA GLY A 183 7.21 6.55 21.70
C GLY A 183 7.22 7.84 20.89
N ARG A 184 7.67 7.80 19.62
CA ARG A 184 7.78 8.98 18.75
C ARG A 184 6.41 9.49 18.29
N GLU A 185 6.37 10.71 17.75
CA GLU A 185 5.23 11.14 16.96
C GLU A 185 5.05 10.18 15.77
N ILE A 186 3.81 9.76 15.52
CA ILE A 186 3.47 8.93 14.36
C ILE A 186 2.64 9.79 13.40
N ARG A 187 3.16 10.02 12.20
CA ARG A 187 2.45 10.68 11.10
C ARG A 187 2.00 9.66 10.08
N ARG A 188 0.82 9.90 9.52
CA ARG A 188 0.19 9.03 8.53
C ARG A 188 0.20 9.74 7.20
N ALA A 189 0.38 8.97 6.13
CA ALA A 189 0.30 9.53 4.81
C ALA A 189 -0.22 8.58 3.74
N LEU A 190 -0.78 9.20 2.71
CA LEU A 190 -1.12 8.59 1.44
C LEU A 190 -0.26 9.22 0.36
N TYR A 191 0.36 8.37 -0.47
CA TYR A 191 1.08 8.83 -1.66
C TYR A 191 0.41 8.31 -2.92
N TYR A 192 0.06 9.22 -3.83
CA TYR A 192 -0.51 8.92 -5.13
C TYR A 192 0.56 9.11 -6.22
N PRO A 193 1.41 8.10 -6.52
CA PRO A 193 2.52 8.27 -7.47
C PRO A 193 2.06 8.70 -8.86
N ALA A 194 0.90 8.23 -9.32
CA ALA A 194 0.34 8.62 -10.61
C ALA A 194 0.01 10.12 -10.66
N LEU A 195 -0.45 10.68 -9.53
CA LEU A 195 -0.82 12.09 -9.42
C LEU A 195 0.37 12.96 -9.00
N GLY A 196 1.36 12.38 -8.32
CA GLY A 196 2.43 13.14 -7.64
C GLY A 196 1.91 13.81 -6.37
N GLU A 197 0.84 13.29 -5.79
CA GLU A 197 0.13 13.93 -4.68
C GLU A 197 0.44 13.24 -3.35
N TRP A 198 0.55 14.05 -2.31
CA TRP A 198 0.88 13.61 -0.97
C TRP A 198 -0.08 14.21 0.05
N MET A 199 -0.70 13.35 0.85
CA MET A 199 -1.60 13.76 1.93
C MET A 199 -1.07 13.22 3.24
N GLU A 200 -0.94 14.09 4.24
CA GLU A 200 -0.49 13.73 5.57
C GLU A 200 -1.40 14.27 6.67
N TRP A 201 -1.32 13.62 7.83
CA TRP A 201 -1.92 14.09 9.08
C TRP A 201 -1.19 13.51 10.29
N SER A 202 -1.33 14.19 11.42
CA SER A 202 -0.80 13.79 12.72
C SER A 202 -1.92 13.20 13.59
N GLU A 203 -1.57 12.73 14.80
CA GLU A 203 -2.56 12.29 15.80
C GLU A 203 -3.37 13.45 16.40
N VAL A 204 -2.84 14.68 16.29
CA VAL A 204 -3.45 15.89 16.84
C VAL A 204 -3.86 16.78 15.66
N GLU A 205 -4.94 16.38 14.99
CA GLU A 205 -5.63 17.19 13.97
C GLU A 205 -6.99 17.67 14.50
#